data_AF-A0A6I3LE94-F1
#
_entry.id   AF-A0A6I3LE94-F1
#
_cell.length_a   1.000
_cell.length_b   1.000
_cell.length_c   1.000
_cell.angle_alpha   90.00
_cell.angle_beta   90.00
_cell.angle_gamma   90.00
#
_symmetry.space_group_name_H-M   'P 1'
#
loop_
_entity.id
_entity.type
_entity.pdbx_description
1 polymer ?
#
loop_
_entity_poly.entity_id
_entity_poly.type
_entity_poly.pdbx_seq_one_letter_code
_entity_poly.pdbx_strand_id
1 'polypeptide(L)'
;MKENTSQAYIEAVQFYIQTKIKEGKEDYYLSPSPKRIKELSKRVYKGSNVRLDQKIISTFFGLEESRSIDRQFDSFDLSKLKPVQNFILGKTKRPGIVIVDLVAVLYEFPIRPLQQFLNQEREEIESFVLCIQERDMEVLKNLESMSQLQKLRDNREGNDQANVSTYIKLHWLVVCSLVIIFFY
;
A
#
# COMPACT_ATOMS: atom_id res chain seq x y z
N MET A 1 0.98 -24.68 23.80
CA MET A 1 1.50 -23.79 22.74
C MET A 1 0.34 -23.50 21.80
N LYS A 2 0.10 -22.25 21.40
CA LYS A 2 -0.93 -21.92 20.41
C LYS A 2 -0.32 -22.22 19.04
N GLU A 3 -0.80 -23.28 18.38
CA GLU A 3 -0.32 -23.68 17.06
C GLU A 3 -0.74 -22.66 16.01
N ASN A 4 0.15 -22.35 15.06
CA ASN A 4 -0.20 -21.58 13.88
C ASN A 4 -1.24 -22.38 13.10
N THR A 5 -2.33 -21.72 12.69
CA THR A 5 -3.42 -22.37 11.96
C THR A 5 -3.48 -21.84 10.53
N SER A 6 -4.08 -22.63 9.64
CA SER A 6 -4.39 -22.19 8.28
C SER A 6 -5.29 -20.94 8.27
N GLN A 7 -6.18 -20.81 9.25
CA GLN A 7 -7.01 -19.63 9.41
C GLN A 7 -6.19 -18.39 9.76
N ALA A 8 -5.23 -18.52 10.68
CA ALA A 8 -4.33 -17.42 11.03
C ALA A 8 -3.50 -16.94 9.84
N TYR A 9 -3.06 -17.87 8.96
CA TYR A 9 -2.38 -17.51 7.73
C TYR A 9 -3.26 -16.69 6.77
N ILE A 10 -4.50 -17.14 6.55
CA ILE A 10 -5.46 -16.44 5.69
C ILE A 10 -5.68 -15.00 6.20
N GLU A 11 -5.87 -14.85 7.51
CA GLU A 11 -6.09 -13.55 8.15
C GLU A 11 -4.87 -12.65 8.05
N ALA A 12 -3.66 -13.19 8.27
CA ALA A 12 -2.41 -12.43 8.15
C ALA A 12 -2.17 -11.92 6.73
N VAL A 13 -2.36 -12.79 5.72
CA VAL A 13 -2.23 -12.41 4.30
C VAL A 13 -3.27 -11.35 3.94
N GLN A 14 -4.52 -11.53 4.36
CA GLN A 14 -5.60 -10.58 4.08
C GLN A 14 -5.34 -9.21 4.73
N PHE A 15 -4.88 -9.20 5.99
CA PHE A 15 -4.49 -7.98 6.68
C PHE A 15 -3.37 -7.25 5.94
N TYR A 16 -2.29 -7.97 5.58
CA TYR A 16 -1.16 -7.42 4.85
C TYR A 16 -1.58 -6.74 3.53
N ILE A 17 -2.42 -7.41 2.74
CA ILE A 17 -2.90 -6.87 1.47
C ILE A 17 -3.72 -5.60 1.69
N GLN A 18 -4.61 -5.59 2.69
CA GLN A 18 -5.41 -4.41 3.00
C GLN A 18 -4.55 -3.22 3.44
N THR A 19 -3.49 -3.47 4.22
CA THR A 19 -2.50 -2.44 4.58
C THR A 19 -1.81 -1.90 3.33
N LYS A 20 -1.33 -2.78 2.44
CA LYS A 20 -0.70 -2.37 1.17
C LYS A 20 -1.61 -1.55 0.26
N ILE A 21 -2.89 -1.90 0.18
CA ILE A 21 -3.89 -1.14 -0.58
C ILE A 21 -4.12 0.24 0.06
N LYS A 22 -4.19 0.33 1.39
CA LYS A 22 -4.36 1.60 2.12
C LYS A 22 -3.15 2.53 2.00
N GLU A 23 -1.94 1.98 1.99
CA GLU A 23 -0.70 2.73 1.77
C GLU A 23 -0.68 3.41 0.38
N GLY A 24 -1.58 3.05 -0.53
CA GLY A 24 -1.77 3.73 -1.82
C GLY A 24 -0.55 3.68 -2.74
N LYS A 25 0.40 2.78 -2.47
CA LYS A 25 1.71 2.81 -3.12
C LYS A 25 1.66 2.48 -4.61
N GLU A 26 0.63 1.78 -5.10
CA GLU A 26 0.39 1.63 -6.54
C GLU A 26 -1.11 1.45 -6.87
N ASP A 27 -1.61 2.23 -7.84
CA ASP A 27 -2.94 2.04 -8.48
C ASP A 27 -3.15 0.61 -9.00
N TYR A 28 -2.04 -0.10 -9.25
CA TYR A 28 -2.01 -1.48 -9.69
C TYR A 28 -2.72 -2.44 -8.70
N TYR A 29 -2.64 -2.15 -7.40
CA TYR A 29 -3.17 -3.01 -6.33
C TYR A 29 -4.58 -2.62 -5.88
N LEU A 30 -5.07 -1.46 -6.29
CA LEU A 30 -6.43 -1.01 -6.01
C LEU A 30 -7.43 -1.80 -6.87
N SER A 31 -8.00 -2.86 -6.30
CA SER A 31 -9.07 -3.65 -6.89
C SER A 31 -8.74 -4.23 -8.28
N PRO A 32 -7.74 -5.14 -8.39
CA PRO A 32 -7.27 -5.63 -9.68
C PRO A 32 -8.36 -6.42 -10.41
N SER A 33 -8.52 -6.15 -11.70
CA SER A 33 -9.39 -6.96 -12.57
C SER A 33 -8.77 -8.35 -12.81
N PRO A 34 -9.56 -9.38 -13.16
CA PRO A 34 -9.02 -10.70 -13.53
C PRO A 34 -7.90 -10.63 -14.58
N LYS A 35 -8.06 -9.76 -15.58
CA LYS A 35 -7.02 -9.53 -16.60
C LYS A 35 -5.72 -9.00 -15.96
N ARG A 36 -5.84 -8.07 -15.02
CA ARG A 36 -4.69 -7.48 -14.33
C ARG A 36 -3.98 -8.49 -13.43
N ILE A 37 -4.74 -9.30 -12.69
CA ILE A 37 -4.18 -10.40 -11.89
C ILE A 37 -3.36 -11.34 -12.79
N LYS A 38 -3.88 -11.69 -13.96
CA LYS A 38 -3.16 -12.52 -14.94
C LYS A 38 -1.86 -11.89 -15.43
N GLU A 39 -1.92 -10.62 -15.83
CA GLU A 39 -0.74 -9.87 -16.27
C GLU A 39 0.33 -9.80 -15.15
N LEU A 40 -0.10 -9.57 -13.91
CA LEU A 40 0.79 -9.56 -12.75
C LEU A 40 1.43 -10.92 -12.53
N SER A 41 0.63 -11.99 -12.50
CA SER A 41 1.14 -13.35 -12.32
C SER A 41 2.15 -13.72 -13.41
N LYS A 42 1.89 -13.32 -14.67
CA LYS A 42 2.82 -13.51 -15.78
C LYS A 42 4.13 -12.74 -15.57
N ARG A 43 4.06 -11.50 -15.11
CA ARG A 43 5.24 -10.67 -14.80
C ARG A 43 6.06 -11.28 -13.65
N VAL A 44 5.40 -11.60 -12.54
CA VAL A 44 6.05 -12.19 -11.36
C VAL A 44 6.68 -13.54 -11.70
N TYR A 45 5.99 -14.39 -12.46
CA TYR A 45 6.54 -15.68 -12.87
C TYR A 45 7.84 -15.54 -13.67
N LYS A 46 7.87 -14.62 -14.64
CA LYS A 46 9.05 -14.38 -15.49
C LYS A 46 10.19 -13.65 -14.77
N GLY A 47 9.86 -12.77 -13.82
CA GLY A 47 10.84 -11.92 -13.13
C GLY A 47 11.31 -12.47 -11.77
N SER A 48 10.62 -13.46 -11.19
CA SER A 48 10.98 -14.00 -9.88
C SER A 48 12.19 -14.92 -9.99
N ASN A 49 13.17 -14.69 -9.10
CA ASN A 49 14.29 -15.61 -8.85
C ASN A 49 13.95 -16.67 -7.81
N VAL A 50 12.77 -16.61 -7.20
CA VAL A 50 12.32 -17.52 -6.14
C VAL A 50 11.57 -18.68 -6.79
N ARG A 51 12.21 -19.86 -6.85
CA ARG A 51 11.62 -21.07 -7.44
C ARG A 51 10.27 -21.46 -6.82
N LEU A 52 10.12 -21.21 -5.52
CA LEU A 52 8.88 -21.48 -4.81
C LEU A 52 7.72 -20.62 -5.34
N ASP A 53 7.93 -19.33 -5.57
CA ASP A 53 6.92 -18.42 -6.12
C ASP A 53 6.51 -18.85 -7.54
N GLN A 54 7.49 -19.23 -8.36
CA GLN A 54 7.23 -19.78 -9.69
C GLN A 54 6.40 -21.07 -9.63
N LYS A 55 6.68 -21.94 -8.65
CA LYS A 55 5.93 -23.19 -8.44
C LYS A 55 4.48 -22.94 -8.01
N ILE A 56 4.24 -21.97 -7.14
CA ILE A 56 2.88 -21.59 -6.72
C ILE A 56 2.09 -21.08 -7.93
N ILE A 57 2.69 -20.19 -8.72
CA ILE A 57 2.04 -19.66 -9.94
C ILE A 57 1.82 -20.77 -10.96
N SER A 58 2.81 -21.63 -11.24
CA SER A 58 2.65 -22.73 -12.20
C SER A 58 1.56 -23.70 -11.77
N THR A 59 1.47 -24.01 -10.48
CA THR A 59 0.44 -24.89 -9.93
C THR A 59 -0.95 -24.29 -10.11
N PHE A 60 -1.14 -23.00 -9.82
CA PHE A 60 -2.45 -22.36 -9.98
C PHE A 60 -2.89 -22.26 -11.45
N PHE A 61 -1.96 -21.85 -12.34
CA PHE A 61 -2.26 -21.66 -13.76
C PHE A 61 -2.21 -22.97 -14.56
N GLY A 62 -1.75 -24.08 -13.97
CA GLY A 62 -1.57 -25.36 -14.65
C GLY A 62 -0.52 -25.29 -15.75
N LEU A 63 0.59 -24.59 -15.50
CA LEU A 63 1.63 -24.38 -16.51
C LEU A 63 2.47 -25.64 -16.70
N GLU A 64 2.68 -26.01 -17.95
CA GLU A 64 3.57 -27.09 -18.38
C GLU A 64 4.87 -26.51 -18.94
N GLU A 65 6.02 -27.04 -18.50
CA GLU A 65 7.34 -26.59 -18.95
C GLU A 65 7.59 -26.86 -20.44
N SER A 66 6.93 -27.86 -21.02
CA SER A 66 7.05 -28.26 -22.42
C SER A 66 6.39 -27.30 -23.41
N ARG A 67 5.58 -26.34 -22.93
CA ARG A 67 4.83 -25.40 -23.76
C ARG A 67 5.27 -23.96 -23.53
N SER A 68 5.03 -23.10 -24.51
CA SER A 68 5.28 -21.66 -24.38
C SER A 68 4.44 -21.08 -23.23
N ILE A 69 5.12 -20.58 -22.20
CA ILE A 69 4.52 -19.93 -21.03
C ILE A 69 3.60 -18.77 -21.45
N ASP A 70 4.03 -17.97 -22.43
CA ASP A 70 3.23 -16.86 -22.96
C ASP A 70 1.86 -17.32 -23.48
N ARG A 71 1.86 -18.38 -24.31
CA ARG A 71 0.62 -18.93 -24.87
C ARG A 71 -0.30 -19.50 -23.78
N GLN A 72 0.27 -20.12 -22.75
CA GLN A 72 -0.48 -20.69 -21.63
C GLN A 72 -1.16 -19.61 -20.78
N PHE A 73 -0.46 -18.50 -20.49
CA PHE A 73 -1.09 -17.36 -19.84
C PHE A 73 -2.16 -16.72 -20.73
N ASP A 74 -1.91 -16.59 -22.03
CA ASP A 74 -2.86 -15.93 -22.93
C ASP A 74 -4.16 -16.74 -23.05
N SER A 75 -4.07 -18.07 -23.11
CA SER A 75 -5.24 -18.98 -23.17
C SER A 75 -5.92 -19.25 -21.82
N PHE A 76 -5.34 -18.81 -20.71
CA PHE A 76 -5.94 -19.03 -19.39
C PHE A 76 -7.27 -18.29 -19.22
N ASP A 77 -8.27 -19.03 -18.74
CA ASP A 77 -9.63 -18.54 -18.50
C ASP A 77 -9.67 -17.53 -17.33
N LEU A 78 -10.02 -16.28 -17.66
CA LEU A 78 -10.15 -15.19 -16.69
C LEU A 78 -11.24 -15.45 -15.64
N SER A 79 -12.24 -16.29 -15.93
CA SER A 79 -13.31 -16.61 -14.99
C SER A 79 -12.76 -17.28 -13.72
N LYS A 80 -11.67 -18.05 -13.84
CA LYS A 80 -10.99 -18.76 -12.74
C LYS A 80 -10.24 -17.83 -11.78
N LEU A 81 -10.05 -16.56 -12.15
CA LEU A 81 -9.45 -15.54 -11.29
C LEU A 81 -10.48 -14.79 -10.44
N LYS A 82 -11.78 -14.99 -10.65
CA LYS A 82 -12.83 -14.38 -9.82
C LYS A 82 -12.66 -14.72 -8.32
N PRO A 83 -12.36 -15.97 -7.92
CA PRO A 83 -12.11 -16.30 -6.52
C PRO A 83 -10.89 -15.56 -5.94
N VAL A 84 -9.84 -15.38 -6.74
CA VAL A 84 -8.63 -14.63 -6.36
C VAL A 84 -8.97 -13.16 -6.14
N GLN A 85 -9.68 -12.56 -7.08
CA GLN A 85 -10.17 -11.18 -6.98
C GLN A 85 -11.05 -10.99 -5.74
N ASN A 86 -11.99 -11.91 -5.49
CA ASN A 86 -12.88 -11.83 -4.34
C ASN A 86 -12.13 -11.92 -3.01
N PHE A 87 -11.05 -12.71 -2.94
CA PHE A 87 -10.19 -12.76 -1.76
C PHE A 87 -9.44 -11.44 -1.54
N ILE A 88 -8.82 -10.87 -2.58
CA ILE A 88 -8.14 -9.56 -2.50
C ILE A 88 -9.11 -8.47 -2.03
N LEU A 89 -10.35 -8.47 -2.51
CA LEU A 89 -11.40 -7.52 -2.12
C LEU A 89 -12.03 -7.80 -0.76
N GLY A 90 -11.61 -8.86 -0.05
CA GLY A 90 -12.17 -9.26 1.24
C GLY A 90 -13.62 -9.78 1.19
N LYS A 91 -14.13 -10.10 -0.01
CA LYS A 91 -15.49 -10.66 -0.19
C LYS A 91 -15.58 -12.12 0.22
N THR A 92 -14.48 -12.87 0.11
CA THR A 92 -14.41 -14.29 0.46
C THR A 92 -13.74 -14.46 1.82
N LYS A 93 -14.47 -14.99 2.83
CA LYS A 93 -13.93 -15.23 4.18
C LYS A 93 -13.16 -16.56 4.33
N ARG A 94 -13.44 -17.53 3.47
CA ARG A 94 -12.83 -18.88 3.48
C ARG A 94 -12.32 -19.25 2.09
N PRO A 95 -11.27 -18.60 1.59
CA PRO A 95 -10.65 -18.95 0.32
C PRO A 95 -9.94 -20.31 0.40
N GLY A 96 -9.72 -20.95 -0.73
CA GLY A 96 -8.81 -22.10 -0.80
C GLY A 96 -7.35 -21.66 -0.61
N ILE A 97 -6.53 -22.49 0.02
CA ILE A 97 -5.13 -22.15 0.32
C ILE A 97 -4.31 -21.81 -0.93
N VAL A 98 -4.55 -22.50 -2.05
CA VAL A 98 -3.86 -22.19 -3.33
C VAL A 98 -4.11 -20.75 -3.78
N ILE A 99 -5.31 -20.21 -3.52
CA ILE A 99 -5.63 -18.81 -3.81
C ILE A 99 -4.85 -17.89 -2.87
N VAL A 100 -4.79 -18.23 -1.59
CA VAL A 100 -4.08 -17.42 -0.59
C VAL A 100 -2.58 -17.39 -0.86
N ASP A 101 -1.97 -18.53 -1.15
CA ASP A 101 -0.56 -18.65 -1.53
C ASP A 101 -0.27 -17.85 -2.81
N LEU A 102 -1.13 -17.94 -3.83
CA LEU A 102 -0.97 -17.13 -5.05
C LEU A 102 -0.99 -15.64 -4.72
N VAL A 103 -1.95 -15.18 -3.93
CA VAL A 103 -2.04 -13.76 -3.59
C VAL A 103 -0.87 -13.33 -2.71
N ALA A 104 -0.42 -14.17 -1.78
CA ALA A 104 0.77 -13.94 -0.98
C ALA A 104 2.01 -13.72 -1.86
N VAL A 105 2.15 -14.48 -2.96
CA VAL A 105 3.21 -14.26 -3.96
C VAL A 105 3.04 -12.93 -4.68
N LEU A 106 1.82 -12.62 -5.17
CA LEU A 106 1.56 -11.41 -5.96
C LEU A 106 1.76 -10.10 -5.18
N TYR A 107 1.56 -10.14 -3.86
CA TYR A 107 1.75 -9.00 -2.97
C TYR A 107 3.06 -9.08 -2.18
N GLU A 108 3.94 -10.02 -2.51
CA GLU A 108 5.25 -10.20 -1.87
C GLU A 108 5.17 -10.39 -0.34
N PHE A 109 4.12 -11.06 0.15
CA PHE A 109 3.97 -11.39 1.57
C PHE A 109 5.13 -12.28 2.03
N PRO A 110 5.95 -11.86 3.02
CA PRO A 110 7.26 -12.45 3.27
C PRO A 110 7.19 -13.92 3.68
N ILE A 111 6.17 -14.32 4.44
CA ILE A 111 6.04 -15.66 5.01
C ILE A 111 5.10 -16.48 4.12
N ARG A 112 5.58 -16.99 2.98
CA ARG A 112 4.78 -17.72 2.00
C ARG A 112 5.51 -18.97 1.51
N PRO A 113 4.85 -20.12 1.39
CA PRO A 113 3.41 -20.36 1.40
C PRO A 113 2.94 -20.76 2.82
N LEU A 114 1.69 -21.21 2.96
CA LEU A 114 1.14 -21.69 4.24
C LEU A 114 2.10 -22.62 5.00
N GLN A 115 2.75 -23.57 4.32
CA GLN A 115 3.66 -24.52 4.99
C GLN A 115 4.83 -23.81 5.71
N GLN A 116 5.35 -22.73 5.14
CA GLN A 116 6.39 -21.93 5.80
C GLN A 116 5.82 -21.20 7.02
N PHE A 117 4.62 -20.63 6.89
CA PHE A 117 3.94 -19.97 8.00
C PHE A 117 3.68 -20.91 9.19
N LEU A 118 3.28 -22.17 8.92
CA LEU A 118 3.02 -23.15 9.96
C LEU A 118 4.28 -23.58 10.71
N ASN A 119 5.42 -23.61 10.01
CA ASN A 119 6.70 -24.07 10.57
C ASN A 119 7.48 -22.96 11.28
N GLN A 120 6.98 -21.72 11.28
CA GLN A 120 7.71 -20.59 11.81
C GLN A 120 7.43 -20.38 13.31
N GLU A 121 8.46 -20.03 14.06
CA GLU A 121 8.30 -19.70 15.48
C GLU A 121 7.49 -18.40 15.64
N ARG A 122 6.62 -18.36 16.66
CA ARG A 122 5.66 -17.26 16.85
C ARG A 122 6.35 -15.90 16.99
N GLU A 123 7.52 -15.84 17.60
CA GLU A 123 8.29 -14.60 17.81
C GLU A 123 8.76 -13.99 16.49
N GLU A 124 9.08 -14.81 15.49
CA GLU A 124 9.44 -14.32 14.16
C GLU A 124 8.22 -13.76 13.44
N ILE A 125 7.06 -14.42 13.52
CA ILE A 125 5.81 -13.93 12.94
C ILE A 125 5.39 -12.61 13.59
N GLU A 126 5.44 -12.53 14.92
CA GLU A 126 5.10 -11.30 15.66
C GLU A 126 6.07 -10.17 15.34
N SER A 127 7.37 -10.43 15.24
CA SER A 127 8.37 -9.46 14.77
C SER A 127 8.06 -8.93 13.35
N PHE A 128 7.68 -9.81 12.43
CA PHE A 128 7.26 -9.39 11.08
C PHE A 128 5.97 -8.57 11.07
N VAL A 129 4.96 -8.97 11.86
CA VAL A 129 3.69 -8.23 11.98
C VAL A 129 3.91 -6.85 12.63
N LEU A 130 4.75 -6.76 13.66
CA LEU A 130 5.14 -5.51 14.30
C LEU A 130 5.88 -4.59 13.31
N CYS A 131 6.78 -5.11 12.48
CA CYS A 131 7.47 -4.33 11.44
C CYS A 131 6.53 -3.81 10.33
N ILE A 132 5.36 -4.45 10.13
CA ILE A 132 4.30 -3.92 9.25
C ILE A 132 3.55 -2.78 9.97
N GLN A 133 3.21 -2.94 11.25
CA GLN A 133 2.49 -1.95 12.05
C GLN A 133 3.31 -0.69 12.39
N GLU A 134 4.62 -0.82 12.64
CA GLU A 134 5.50 0.31 12.94
C GLU A 134 5.64 1.28 11.75
N ARG A 135 5.61 0.74 10.53
CA ARG A 135 5.56 1.55 9.30
C ARG A 135 4.24 2.33 9.19
N ASP A 136 3.12 1.76 9.65
CA ASP A 136 1.83 2.45 9.69
C ASP A 136 1.82 3.62 10.70
N MET A 137 2.44 3.45 11.87
CA MET A 137 2.58 4.51 12.89
C MET A 137 3.46 5.66 12.43
N GLU A 138 4.54 5.38 11.69
CA GLU A 138 5.43 6.41 11.17
C GLU A 138 4.76 7.23 10.05
N VAL A 139 4.00 6.58 9.17
CA VAL A 139 3.22 7.26 8.11
C VAL A 139 2.13 8.16 8.71
N LEU A 140 1.41 7.70 9.75
CA LEU A 140 0.40 8.50 10.45
C LEU A 140 1.03 9.71 11.16
N LYS A 141 2.17 9.53 11.83
CA LYS A 141 2.90 10.63 12.49
C LYS A 141 3.40 11.67 11.49
N ASN A 142 3.83 11.23 10.30
CA ASN A 142 4.26 12.13 9.24
C ASN A 142 3.08 12.92 8.64
N LEU A 143 1.91 12.28 8.46
CA LEU A 143 0.68 12.95 7.99
C LEU A 143 0.16 14.00 8.98
N GLU A 144 0.19 13.71 10.28
CA GLU A 144 -0.19 14.67 11.32
C GLU A 144 0.79 15.85 11.37
N SER A 145 2.09 15.58 11.25
CA SER A 145 3.13 16.61 11.20
C SER A 145 2.99 17.52 9.97
N MET A 146 2.66 16.97 8.81
CA MET A 146 2.37 17.74 7.59
C MET A 146 1.11 18.62 7.74
N SER A 147 0.04 18.10 8.34
CA SER A 147 -1.20 18.84 8.61
C SER A 147 -0.98 20.03 9.55
N GLN A 148 -0.15 19.85 10.59
CA GLN A 148 0.21 20.92 11.53
C GLN A 148 1.05 22.02 10.86
N LEU A 149 1.99 21.66 9.98
CA LEU A 149 2.80 22.63 9.23
C LEU A 149 1.95 23.45 8.25
N GLN A 150 0.93 22.84 7.63
CA GLN A 150 0.00 23.56 6.75
C GLN A 150 -0.77 24.63 7.53
N LYS A 151 -1.32 24.28 8.70
CA LYS A 151 -2.02 25.24 9.58
C LYS A 151 -1.11 26.38 10.06
N LEU A 152 0.17 26.09 10.31
CA LEU A 152 1.14 27.11 10.67
C LEU A 152 1.51 28.03 9.48
N ARG A 153 1.53 27.50 8.26
CA ARG A 153 1.74 28.29 7.04
C ARG A 153 0.57 29.24 6.80
N ASP A 154 -0.66 28.72 6.86
CA ASP A 154 -1.88 29.52 6.66
C ASP A 154 -2.02 30.63 7.71
N ASN A 155 -1.60 30.36 8.96
CA ASN A 155 -1.54 31.38 10.02
C ASN A 155 -0.43 32.42 9.82
N ARG A 156 0.71 32.07 9.18
CA ARG A 156 1.76 33.04 8.86
C ARG A 156 1.35 33.96 7.72
N GLU A 157 0.78 33.41 6.65
CA GLU A 157 0.33 34.19 5.49
C GLU A 157 -0.79 35.18 5.88
N GLY A 158 -1.70 34.79 6.79
CA GLY A 158 -2.69 35.71 7.36
C GLY A 158 -2.10 36.83 8.23
N ASN A 159 -0.97 36.59 8.91
CA ASN A 159 -0.34 37.58 9.78
C ASN A 159 0.56 38.56 9.01
N ASP A 160 1.18 38.10 7.92
CA ASP A 160 1.99 38.96 7.03
C ASP A 160 1.11 39.95 6.27
N GLN A 161 -0.09 39.55 5.82
CA GLN A 161 -1.06 40.48 5.22
C GLN A 161 -1.58 41.52 6.21
N ALA A 162 -1.77 41.14 7.48
CA ALA A 162 -2.18 42.07 8.53
C ALA A 162 -1.08 43.09 8.86
N ASN A 163 0.19 42.67 8.92
CA ASN A 163 1.33 43.55 9.21
C ASN A 163 1.68 44.50 8.07
N VAL A 164 1.58 44.06 6.81
CA VAL A 164 1.76 44.94 5.65
C VAL A 164 0.67 46.03 5.62
N SER A 165 -0.58 45.68 5.98
CA SER A 165 -1.70 46.63 6.08
C SER A 165 -1.49 47.69 7.16
N THR A 166 -0.95 47.34 8.33
CA THR A 166 -0.59 48.31 9.39
C THR A 166 0.60 49.20 9.00
N TYR A 167 1.62 48.65 8.34
CA TYR A 167 2.79 49.44 7.91
C TYR A 167 2.42 50.49 6.85
N ILE A 168 1.55 50.13 5.89
CA ILE A 168 1.05 51.08 4.90
C ILE A 168 0.24 52.20 5.57
N LYS A 169 -0.57 51.89 6.58
CA LYS A 169 -1.34 52.90 7.35
C LYS A 169 -0.45 53.82 8.19
N LEU A 170 0.59 53.28 8.84
CA LEU A 170 1.52 54.08 9.65
C LEU A 170 2.40 54.99 8.77
N HIS A 171 2.84 54.49 7.61
CA HIS A 171 3.67 55.25 6.68
C HIS A 171 2.90 56.43 6.07
N TRP A 172 1.61 56.26 5.75
CA TRP A 172 0.74 57.37 5.30
C TRP A 172 0.59 58.48 6.36
N LEU A 173 0.45 58.12 7.65
CA LEU A 173 0.37 59.11 8.74
C LEU A 173 1.67 59.92 8.91
N VAL A 174 2.83 59.27 8.77
CA VAL A 174 4.15 59.94 8.87
C VAL A 174 4.39 60.88 7.68
N VAL A 175 4.07 60.44 6.46
CA VAL A 175 4.22 61.27 5.25
C VAL A 175 3.28 62.49 5.30
N CYS A 176 2.02 62.32 5.73
CA CYS A 176 1.09 63.46 5.89
C CYS A 176 1.57 64.47 6.94
N SER A 177 2.25 64.02 8.01
CA SER A 177 2.76 64.90 9.06
C SER A 177 3.97 65.72 8.62
N LEU A 178 4.85 65.16 7.78
CA LEU A 178 6.04 65.86 7.26
C LEU A 178 5.70 66.92 6.21
N VAL A 179 4.62 66.73 5.43
CA VAL A 179 4.16 67.73 4.45
C VAL A 179 3.60 68.98 5.13
N ILE A 180 3.06 68.87 6.34
CA ILE A 180 2.54 70.01 7.11
C ILE A 180 3.68 70.89 7.66
N ILE A 181 4.86 70.32 7.92
CA ILE A 181 6.01 71.05 8.49
C ILE A 181 6.76 71.86 7.42
N PHE A 182 6.66 71.49 6.13
CA PHE A 182 7.34 72.21 5.04
C PHE A 182 6.53 73.38 4.44
N PHE A 183 5.29 73.60 4.92
CA PHE A 183 4.38 74.64 4.41
C PHE A 183 4.10 75.78 5.41
N TYR A 184 4.91 75.93 6.46
CA TYR A 184 4.87 77.04 7.43
C TYR A 184 6.22 77.74 7.49
#